data_AF-A0A328SZ10-F1
#
_entry.id   AF-A0A328SZ10-F1
#
_cell.length_a   1.000
_cell.length_b   1.000
_cell.length_c   1.000
_cell.angle_alpha   90.00
_cell.angle_beta   90.00
_cell.angle_gamma   90.00
#
_symmetry.space_group_name_H-M   'P 1'
#
loop_
_entity.id
_entity.type
_entity.pdbx_description
1 polymer ?
#
loop_
_entity_poly.entity_id
_entity_poly.type
_entity_poly.pdbx_seq_one_letter_code
_entity_poly.pdbx_strand_id
1 'polypeptide(L)'
;MINRRDDPVAWAMFLYELTDAHEHLGELIKEISSDPEYGESELRIDLGHVYAQLNRAWRRRLKSSDFAGSEWEAGRAFPDDLEPLV
;
A
#
# COMPACT_ATOMS: atom_id res chain seq x y z
N MET A 1 -14.40 2.15 -10.72
CA MET A 1 -13.77 1.95 -9.39
C MET A 1 -14.86 1.59 -8.41
N ILE A 2 -14.55 0.81 -7.39
CA ILE A 2 -15.40 0.62 -6.21
C ILE A 2 -15.81 1.97 -5.62
N ASN A 3 -16.93 2.01 -4.92
CA ASN A 3 -17.37 3.24 -4.26
C ASN A 3 -17.99 2.98 -2.88
N ARG A 4 -17.99 4.02 -2.04
CA ARG A 4 -18.49 3.94 -0.66
C ARG A 4 -19.95 3.50 -0.55
N ARG A 5 -20.80 3.84 -1.53
CA ARG A 5 -22.24 3.58 -1.46
C ARG A 5 -22.57 2.15 -1.85
N ASP A 6 -22.03 1.69 -2.98
CA ASP A 6 -22.40 0.40 -3.56
C ASP A 6 -21.44 -0.72 -3.12
N ASP A 7 -20.21 -0.39 -2.70
CA ASP A 7 -19.17 -1.33 -2.27
C ASP A 7 -18.58 -0.99 -0.87
N PRO A 8 -19.40 -0.81 0.18
CA PRO A 8 -18.95 -0.22 1.46
C PRO A 8 -17.82 -1.01 2.14
N VAL A 9 -17.82 -2.34 2.03
CA VAL A 9 -16.78 -3.21 2.62
C VAL A 9 -15.48 -3.10 1.83
N ALA A 10 -15.53 -3.24 0.50
CA ALA A 10 -14.34 -3.09 -0.34
C ALA A 10 -13.75 -1.68 -0.24
N TRP A 11 -14.61 -0.66 -0.11
CA TRP A 11 -14.20 0.72 0.13
C TRP A 11 -13.46 0.88 1.46
N ALA A 12 -13.95 0.27 2.53
CA ALA A 12 -13.26 0.28 3.82
C ALA A 12 -11.89 -0.40 3.73
N MET A 13 -11.78 -1.54 3.03
CA MET A 13 -10.50 -2.23 2.83
C MET A 13 -9.55 -1.41 1.96
N PHE A 14 -10.03 -0.72 0.94
CA PHE A 14 -9.22 0.22 0.15
C PHE A 14 -8.65 1.35 1.01
N LEU A 15 -9.49 1.96 1.86
CA LEU A 15 -9.03 3.00 2.79
C LEU A 15 -8.08 2.45 3.86
N TYR A 16 -8.28 1.21 4.30
CA TYR A 16 -7.41 0.54 5.24
C TYR A 16 -5.97 0.45 4.70
N GLU A 17 -5.79 -0.07 3.47
CA GLU A 17 -4.45 -0.16 2.86
C GLU A 17 -3.78 1.23 2.71
N LEU A 18 -4.55 2.26 2.36
CA LEU A 18 -4.02 3.64 2.29
C LEU A 18 -3.64 4.21 3.66
N THR A 19 -4.38 3.83 4.71
CA THR A 19 -4.11 4.27 6.08
C THR A 19 -2.85 3.59 6.62
N ASP A 20 -2.70 2.28 6.41
CA ASP A 20 -1.49 1.53 6.76
C ASP A 20 -0.27 2.06 5.98
N ALA A 21 -0.42 2.39 4.69
CA ALA A 21 0.64 3.01 3.90
C ALA A 21 1.09 4.35 4.50
N HIS A 22 0.13 5.17 4.96
CA HIS A 22 0.41 6.45 5.59
C HIS A 22 1.11 6.29 6.95
N GLU A 23 0.69 5.32 7.76
CA GLU A 23 1.33 5.00 9.04
C GLU A 23 2.79 4.57 8.85
N HIS A 24 3.04 3.59 7.98
CA HIS A 24 4.40 3.13 7.69
C HIS A 24 5.29 4.21 7.05
N LEU A 25 4.72 5.07 6.20
CA LEU A 25 5.47 6.21 5.67
C LEU A 25 5.84 7.20 6.79
N GLY A 26 4.94 7.41 7.75
CA GLY A 26 5.21 8.23 8.93
C GLY A 26 6.31 7.65 9.82
N GLU A 27 6.30 6.33 10.04
CA GLU A 27 7.34 5.60 10.78
C GLU A 27 8.69 5.71 10.08
N LEU A 28 8.74 5.43 8.77
CA LEU A 28 9.95 5.59 7.95
C LEU A 28 10.54 7.00 8.10
N ILE A 29 9.71 8.04 7.91
CA ILE A 29 10.17 9.44 8.03
C ILE A 29 10.72 9.73 9.43
N LYS A 30 10.07 9.22 10.47
CA LYS A 30 10.52 9.39 11.85
C LYS A 30 11.88 8.71 12.07
N GLU A 31 12.03 7.47 11.63
CA GLU A 31 13.26 6.69 11.83
C GLU A 31 14.44 7.30 11.09
N ILE A 32 14.30 7.56 9.78
CA ILE A 32 15.39 8.18 8.99
C ILE A 32 15.79 9.57 9.51
N SER A 33 14.89 10.27 10.19
CA SER A 33 15.17 11.60 10.75
C SER A 33 15.80 11.57 12.14
N SER A 34 15.68 10.45 12.87
CA SER A 34 16.07 10.39 14.29
C SER A 34 17.16 9.37 14.60
N ASP A 35 17.36 8.37 13.75
CA ASP A 35 18.40 7.37 13.92
C ASP A 35 19.59 7.66 12.98
N PRO A 36 20.76 8.04 13.51
CA PRO A 36 21.96 8.29 12.70
C PRO A 36 22.55 7.03 12.08
N GLU A 37 22.14 5.83 12.52
CA GLU A 37 22.55 4.55 11.96
C GLU A 37 21.57 4.04 10.87
N TYR A 38 20.45 4.73 10.66
CA TYR A 38 19.47 4.37 9.63
C TYR A 38 20.11 4.33 8.25
N GLY A 39 20.04 3.17 7.61
CA GLY A 39 20.75 2.88 6.37
C GLY A 39 19.85 2.42 5.24
N GLU A 40 20.50 1.97 4.15
CA GLU A 40 19.80 1.49 2.97
C GLU A 40 19.03 0.18 3.23
N SER A 41 19.51 -0.67 4.14
CA SER A 41 18.84 -1.92 4.50
C SER A 41 17.45 -1.67 5.09
N GLU A 42 17.36 -0.73 6.03
CA GLU A 42 16.14 -0.32 6.71
C GLU A 42 15.22 0.37 5.71
N LEU A 43 15.76 1.32 4.93
CA LEU A 43 15.02 2.03 3.89
C LEU A 43 14.34 1.08 2.90
N ARG A 44 15.04 0.03 2.46
CA ARG A 44 14.49 -0.96 1.52
C ARG A 44 13.31 -1.73 2.13
N ILE A 45 13.38 -2.05 3.41
CA ILE A 45 12.31 -2.78 4.12
C ILE A 45 11.09 -1.87 4.29
N ASP A 46 11.30 -0.65 4.80
CA ASP A 46 10.20 0.27 5.11
C ASP A 46 9.49 0.76 3.85
N LEU A 47 10.26 1.16 2.81
CA LEU A 47 9.67 1.48 1.51
C LEU A 47 8.98 0.26 0.91
N GLY A 48 9.52 -0.94 1.13
CA GLY A 48 8.89 -2.20 0.71
C GLY A 48 7.48 -2.36 1.29
N HIS A 49 7.30 -2.07 2.58
CA HIS A 49 5.98 -2.08 3.23
C HIS A 49 5.04 -1.02 2.66
N VAL A 50 5.52 0.21 2.49
CA VAL A 50 4.74 1.31 1.89
C VAL A 50 4.26 0.93 0.49
N TYR A 51 5.16 0.45 -0.38
CA TYR A 51 4.78 0.03 -1.72
C TYR A 51 3.81 -1.14 -1.72
N ALA A 52 4.01 -2.15 -0.87
CA ALA A 52 3.10 -3.29 -0.80
C ALA A 52 1.65 -2.86 -0.48
N GLN A 53 1.47 -1.89 0.43
CA GLN A 53 0.17 -1.32 0.78
C GLN A 53 -0.42 -0.49 -0.39
N LEU A 54 0.37 0.41 -0.98
CA LEU A 54 -0.07 1.23 -2.12
C LEU A 54 -0.45 0.37 -3.35
N ASN A 55 0.32 -0.67 -3.63
CA ASN A 55 0.06 -1.61 -4.73
C ASN A 55 -1.24 -2.39 -4.49
N ARG A 56 -1.50 -2.84 -3.25
CA ARG A 56 -2.77 -3.49 -2.91
C ARG A 56 -3.94 -2.52 -3.01
N ALA A 57 -3.81 -1.29 -2.49
CA ALA A 57 -4.82 -0.24 -2.64
C ALA A 57 -5.16 0.01 -4.11
N TRP A 58 -4.14 0.15 -4.96
CA TRP A 58 -4.31 0.32 -6.39
C TRP A 58 -5.10 -0.84 -7.01
N ARG A 59 -4.74 -2.09 -6.74
CA ARG A 59 -5.43 -3.26 -7.29
C ARG A 59 -6.87 -3.41 -6.74
N ARG A 60 -7.09 -3.12 -5.46
CA ARG A 60 -8.42 -3.16 -4.82
C ARG A 60 -9.42 -2.18 -5.44
N ARG A 61 -8.97 -1.08 -6.03
CA ARG A 61 -9.83 -0.04 -6.63
C ARG A 61 -10.86 -0.61 -7.63
N LEU A 62 -10.59 -1.76 -8.23
CA LEU A 62 -11.47 -2.40 -9.22
C LEU A 62 -12.22 -3.63 -8.70
N LYS A 63 -12.11 -3.96 -7.40
CA LYS A 63 -12.62 -5.22 -6.85
C LYS A 63 -13.62 -4.99 -5.73
N SER A 64 -14.88 -5.35 -5.97
CA SER A 64 -15.98 -5.24 -5.01
C SER A 64 -15.99 -6.35 -3.96
N SER A 65 -15.28 -7.46 -4.21
CA SER A 65 -15.04 -8.54 -3.26
C SER A 65 -13.63 -8.48 -2.69
N ASP A 66 -13.40 -9.16 -1.56
CA ASP A 66 -12.07 -9.22 -0.96
C ASP A 66 -11.09 -10.08 -1.80
N PHE A 67 -9.79 -9.94 -1.51
CA PHE A 67 -8.75 -10.78 -2.08
C PHE A 67 -8.81 -12.20 -1.50
N ALA A 68 -8.76 -13.20 -2.38
CA ALA A 68 -8.38 -14.56 -1.98
C ALA A 68 -6.91 -14.57 -1.56
N GLY A 69 -6.49 -15.55 -0.76
CA GLY A 69 -5.14 -15.60 -0.19
C GLY A 69 -4.00 -15.48 -1.22
N SER A 70 -4.15 -16.06 -2.42
CA SER A 70 -3.17 -15.91 -3.51
C SER A 70 -3.15 -14.51 -4.14
N GLU A 71 -4.30 -13.84 -4.17
CA GLU A 71 -4.41 -12.46 -4.67
C GLU A 71 -3.83 -11.46 -3.67
N TRP A 72 -3.81 -11.80 -2.38
CA TRP A 72 -3.19 -10.97 -1.36
C TRP A 72 -1.69 -10.79 -1.60
N GLU A 73 -0.99 -11.90 -1.89
CA GLU A 73 0.45 -11.88 -2.19
C GLU A 73 0.73 -11.22 -3.54
N ALA A 74 -0.02 -11.58 -4.58
CA ALA A 74 0.09 -10.95 -5.89
C ALA A 74 -0.21 -9.43 -5.83
N GLY A 75 -1.07 -9.03 -4.90
CA GLY A 75 -1.46 -7.65 -4.66
C GLY A 75 -0.31 -6.72 -4.27
N ARG A 76 0.81 -7.27 -3.78
CA ARG A 76 1.99 -6.51 -3.33
C ARG A 76 2.90 -6.09 -4.49
N ALA A 77 2.81 -6.77 -5.62
CA ALA A 77 3.65 -6.49 -6.77
C ALA A 77 3.33 -5.12 -7.37
N PHE A 78 4.38 -4.43 -7.83
CA PHE A 78 4.24 -3.15 -8.52
C PHE A 78 3.20 -3.26 -9.65
N PRO A 79 2.34 -2.23 -9.81
CA PRO A 79 1.39 -2.20 -10.90
C PRO A 79 2.11 -2.18 -12.24
N ASP A 80 1.61 -2.97 -13.18
CA ASP A 80 1.99 -2.98 -14.59
C ASP A 80 1.05 -2.11 -15.45
N ASP A 81 0.01 -1.54 -14.83
CA ASP A 81 -1.04 -0.72 -15.42
C ASP A 81 -1.05 0.74 -14.93
N LEU A 82 0.01 1.17 -14.22
CA LEU A 82 0.18 2.54 -13.74
C LEU A 82 1.44 3.16 -14.36
N GLU A 83 1.23 4.11 -15.27
CA GLU A 83 2.34 4.81 -15.92
C GLU A 83 2.99 5.83 -14.96
N PRO A 84 4.32 5.97 -14.97
CA PRO A 84 5.00 7.01 -14.22
C PRO A 84 4.62 8.39 -14.75
N LEU A 85 4.40 9.34 -13.84
CA LEU A 85 4.23 10.75 -14.21
C LEU A 85 5.60 11.34 -14.56
N VAL A 86 5.64 12.11 -15.65
CA VAL A 86 6.83 12.80 -16.17
C VAL A 86 6.74 14.32 -15.97
#